data_AF-A0A2D5V2I2-F1
#
_entry.id   AF-A0A2D5V2I2-F1
#
_cell.length_a   1.000
_cell.length_b   1.000
_cell.length_c   1.000
_cell.angle_alpha   90.00
_cell.angle_beta   90.00
_cell.angle_gamma   90.00
#
_symmetry.space_group_name_H-M   'P 1'
#
loop_
_entity.id
_entity.type
_entity.pdbx_description
1 polymer ?
#
loop_
_entity_poly.entity_id
_entity_poly.type
_entity_poly.pdbx_seq_one_letter_code
_entity_poly.pdbx_strand_id
1 'polypeptide(L)'
;MIRKFILFLLINSFLACKNSKAPKDFFIPLFQENSNNFKSNYSSGIYSKDSIILEFSCEDQSLLKLICGNDTVISKEYIQYKLRNLKPKLMYIQTASKKYSSYTNSWFEPKGSFSSLQKIKLYQIQENLILDSMVFHYILGAHSETEIPIVNLTIDPKDLFSPDSGCYVPGNSFIKEKDQITGNFYKFKRRKQESHIEIINKENTFLSGNYDFRIHGYITPLAPQKSLRFYLKEKNLLNQLLDVNHNVDKIILRSSYSGWGNEIFVDGFIANICKNLNVDIMSYHPVITYINGEYWGIHGLRERMDLKAISNKYQIKKKKIIDADDKGYSKKNGYGKLNELLKLLKENPNISYQKVAKKFKMKSLIDWLIVELFFQNTDWPCNNTFFWKKKKKKWNCVLIDMDACIGAAKFNMFDFVLKDRSPALGGVLISYLLKQEEFKTLFISRANFLTENDLSPKNLELQFLDMKKQFSPIVKEHYRRWNNKNGFKNYNKALIRIELFCKNRSFHFKKNMNDFFNSSLLQ
;
A
#
# COMPACT_ATOMS: atom_id res chain seq x y z
N MET A 1 50.45 5.71 6.23
CA MET A 1 49.40 4.74 5.88
C MET A 1 47.99 5.34 6.06
N ILE A 2 47.75 6.60 5.66
CA ILE A 2 46.45 7.32 5.82
C ILE A 2 46.05 8.10 4.53
N ARG A 3 46.84 8.00 3.45
CA ARG A 3 46.57 8.69 2.17
C ARG A 3 46.02 7.81 1.04
N LYS A 4 45.89 6.49 1.23
CA LYS A 4 45.32 5.57 0.22
C LYS A 4 43.85 5.20 0.44
N PHE A 5 43.25 5.55 1.59
CA PHE A 5 41.85 5.21 1.90
C PHE A 5 40.84 6.28 1.45
N ILE A 6 41.29 7.50 1.19
CA ILE A 6 40.42 8.62 0.76
C ILE A 6 40.20 8.61 -0.77
N LEU A 7 41.08 7.98 -1.54
CA LEU A 7 40.95 7.94 -3.00
C LEU A 7 39.96 6.87 -3.49
N PHE A 8 39.64 5.85 -2.67
CA PHE A 8 38.69 4.79 -3.04
C PHE A 8 37.22 5.15 -2.75
N LEU A 9 36.98 6.16 -1.91
CA LEU A 9 35.63 6.69 -1.60
C LEU A 9 35.20 7.85 -2.52
N LEU A 10 36.14 8.44 -3.26
CA LEU A 10 35.90 9.55 -4.20
C LEU A 10 35.64 9.11 -5.64
N ILE A 11 35.89 7.84 -5.99
CA ILE A 11 35.68 7.31 -7.36
C ILE A 11 34.27 6.75 -7.57
N ASN A 12 33.49 6.46 -6.51
CA ASN A 12 32.09 6.03 -6.63
C ASN A 12 31.04 7.13 -6.37
N SER A 13 31.47 8.39 -6.21
CA SER A 13 30.58 9.54 -5.93
C SER A 13 30.55 10.61 -7.02
N PHE A 14 31.28 10.42 -8.13
CA PHE A 14 31.31 11.32 -9.30
C PHE A 14 30.74 10.67 -10.58
N LEU A 15 29.54 10.09 -10.49
CA LEU A 15 28.73 9.71 -11.66
C LEU A 15 27.27 10.17 -11.53
N ALA A 16 27.02 11.17 -10.70
CA ALA A 16 25.69 11.73 -10.48
C ALA A 16 25.69 13.26 -10.61
N CYS A 17 26.16 13.78 -11.75
CA CYS A 17 25.61 15.00 -12.33
C CYS A 17 26.07 15.19 -13.79
N LYS A 18 25.14 15.65 -14.61
CA LYS A 18 25.25 15.96 -16.05
C LYS A 18 25.39 14.75 -16.98
N ASN A 19 24.26 14.09 -17.17
CA ASN A 19 23.80 13.72 -18.50
C ASN A 19 22.31 13.39 -18.40
N SER A 20 21.44 14.38 -18.61
CA SER A 20 20.09 14.10 -19.10
C SER A 20 20.23 13.66 -20.56
N LYS A 21 20.85 12.49 -20.78
CA LYS A 21 20.65 11.77 -22.04
C LYS A 21 19.14 11.58 -22.14
N ALA A 22 18.57 11.88 -23.31
CA ALA A 22 17.21 11.45 -23.62
C ALA A 22 17.07 9.99 -23.16
N PRO A 23 15.96 9.61 -22.49
CA PRO A 23 15.75 8.22 -22.12
C PRO A 23 16.01 7.40 -23.38
N LYS A 24 16.92 6.42 -23.30
CA LYS A 24 17.12 5.48 -24.42
C LYS A 24 15.74 4.96 -24.77
N ASP A 25 15.42 4.91 -26.07
CA ASP A 25 14.15 4.34 -26.50
C ASP A 25 14.00 2.93 -25.92
N PHE A 26 12.92 2.69 -25.17
CA PHE A 26 12.64 1.40 -24.55
C PHE A 26 11.17 1.02 -24.71
N PHE A 27 10.93 -0.28 -24.60
CA PHE A 27 9.61 -0.91 -24.62
C PHE A 27 9.53 -1.98 -23.53
N ILE A 28 8.44 -1.99 -22.76
CA ILE A 28 8.10 -3.07 -21.82
C ILE A 28 6.68 -3.56 -22.13
N PRO A 29 6.46 -4.86 -22.37
CA PRO A 29 5.13 -5.37 -22.70
C PRO A 29 4.13 -5.20 -21.56
N LEU A 30 2.88 -4.96 -21.92
CA LEU A 30 1.70 -5.12 -21.06
C LEU A 30 0.84 -6.26 -21.60
N PHE A 31 -0.02 -6.82 -20.75
CA PHE A 31 -0.91 -7.89 -21.12
C PHE A 31 -1.70 -7.53 -22.38
N GLN A 32 -1.72 -8.46 -23.32
CA GLN A 32 -2.42 -8.35 -24.57
C GLN A 32 -2.94 -9.75 -24.91
N GLU A 33 -4.24 -9.87 -25.18
CA GLU A 33 -4.81 -11.11 -25.68
C GLU A 33 -4.37 -11.35 -27.12
N ASN A 34 -4.19 -12.60 -27.52
CA ASN A 34 -3.86 -12.92 -28.90
C ASN A 34 -5.12 -12.82 -29.77
N SER A 35 -4.99 -12.20 -30.94
CA SER A 35 -5.98 -12.28 -32.03
C SER A 35 -5.33 -13.00 -33.21
N ASN A 36 -6.13 -13.80 -33.92
CA ASN A 36 -5.70 -14.44 -35.16
C ASN A 36 -5.94 -13.54 -36.40
N ASN A 37 -6.71 -12.45 -36.24
CA ASN A 37 -7.20 -11.64 -37.36
C ASN A 37 -6.54 -10.26 -37.44
N PHE A 38 -6.04 -9.72 -36.33
CA PHE A 38 -5.38 -8.41 -36.31
C PHE A 38 -3.86 -8.53 -36.42
N LYS A 39 -3.26 -7.67 -37.24
CA LYS A 39 -1.83 -7.34 -37.19
C LYS A 39 -1.67 -5.91 -36.68
N SER A 40 -0.71 -5.72 -35.77
CA SER A 40 -0.33 -4.40 -35.26
C SER A 40 1.18 -4.24 -35.29
N ASN A 41 1.67 -3.07 -35.71
CA ASN A 41 3.10 -2.74 -35.64
C ASN A 41 3.59 -2.45 -34.21
N TYR A 42 2.68 -2.19 -33.26
CA TYR A 42 2.99 -1.99 -31.83
C TYR A 42 2.06 -2.83 -30.95
N SER A 43 2.65 -3.62 -30.05
CA SER A 43 1.93 -4.33 -29.00
C SER A 43 1.58 -3.43 -27.81
N SER A 44 0.70 -3.89 -26.92
CA SER A 44 0.43 -3.22 -25.66
C SER A 44 1.71 -3.14 -24.83
N GLY A 45 1.96 -1.97 -24.23
CA GLY A 45 3.13 -1.79 -23.42
C GLY A 45 3.46 -0.36 -23.03
N ILE A 46 4.64 -0.23 -22.44
CA ILE A 46 5.21 0.99 -21.89
C ILE A 46 6.31 1.46 -22.84
N TYR A 47 6.18 2.69 -23.32
CA TYR A 47 7.09 3.32 -24.26
C TYR A 47 7.64 4.62 -23.68
N SER A 48 8.94 4.84 -23.88
CA SER A 48 9.57 6.13 -23.57
C SER A 48 9.12 7.27 -24.50
N LYS A 49 8.65 6.92 -25.71
CA LYS A 49 8.24 7.88 -26.73
C LYS A 49 6.96 8.62 -26.34
N ASP A 50 6.91 9.92 -26.62
CA ASP A 50 5.71 10.75 -26.43
C ASP A 50 4.67 10.57 -27.54
N SER A 51 5.00 9.91 -28.65
CA SER A 51 4.04 9.54 -29.68
C SER A 51 4.50 8.35 -30.49
N ILE A 52 3.56 7.55 -30.95
CA ILE A 52 3.77 6.42 -31.86
C ILE A 52 2.73 6.47 -32.98
N ILE A 53 3.08 5.93 -34.15
CA ILE A 53 2.16 5.74 -35.27
C ILE A 53 1.75 4.28 -35.24
N LEU A 54 0.51 4.04 -34.85
CA LEU A 54 -0.09 2.71 -34.80
C LEU A 54 -0.64 2.37 -36.17
N GLU A 55 -0.40 1.15 -36.60
CA GLU A 55 -0.90 0.60 -37.85
C GLU A 55 -1.56 -0.72 -37.53
N PHE A 56 -2.85 -0.81 -37.83
CA PHE A 56 -3.67 -1.99 -37.63
C PHE A 56 -4.15 -2.48 -38.99
N SER A 57 -4.02 -3.78 -39.25
CA SER A 57 -4.57 -4.41 -40.45
C SER A 57 -5.26 -5.74 -40.17
N CYS A 58 -6.17 -6.12 -41.06
CA CYS A 58 -6.77 -7.44 -41.15
C CYS A 58 -6.65 -7.96 -42.59
N GLU A 59 -6.68 -9.28 -42.78
CA GLU A 59 -6.44 -9.91 -44.09
C GLU A 59 -7.69 -9.95 -44.99
N ASP A 60 -8.86 -9.60 -44.46
CA ASP A 60 -10.14 -9.63 -45.15
C ASP A 60 -10.68 -8.23 -45.47
N GLN A 61 -11.61 -8.13 -46.44
CA GLN A 61 -12.30 -6.86 -46.81
C GLN A 61 -13.23 -6.30 -45.71
N SER A 62 -12.99 -6.66 -44.45
CA SER A 62 -13.76 -6.22 -43.30
C SER A 62 -13.47 -4.76 -42.96
N LEU A 63 -14.42 -4.16 -42.24
CA LEU A 63 -14.32 -2.81 -41.74
C LEU A 63 -13.65 -2.85 -40.36
N LEU A 64 -12.55 -2.13 -40.21
CA LEU A 64 -11.92 -1.88 -38.93
C LEU A 64 -12.55 -0.65 -38.28
N LYS A 65 -12.82 -0.75 -36.99
CA LYS A 65 -13.26 0.35 -36.14
C LYS A 65 -12.35 0.45 -34.92
N LEU A 66 -11.62 1.54 -34.81
CA LEU A 66 -10.76 1.89 -33.68
C LEU A 66 -11.48 2.91 -32.79
N ILE A 67 -11.45 2.69 -31.47
CA ILE A 67 -11.93 3.63 -30.45
C ILE A 67 -10.78 3.91 -29.47
N CYS A 68 -10.42 5.18 -29.31
CA CYS A 68 -9.43 5.66 -28.34
C CYS A 68 -9.94 6.92 -27.64
N GLY A 69 -10.36 6.79 -26.38
CA GLY A 69 -11.05 7.89 -25.69
C GLY A 69 -12.32 8.30 -26.43
N ASN A 70 -12.36 9.54 -26.92
CA ASN A 70 -13.48 10.08 -27.71
C ASN A 70 -13.26 9.94 -29.22
N ASP A 71 -12.07 9.52 -29.66
CA ASP A 71 -11.77 9.35 -31.07
C ASP A 71 -12.35 8.03 -31.57
N THR A 72 -12.98 8.07 -32.74
CA THR A 72 -13.42 6.89 -33.48
C THR A 72 -12.88 6.99 -34.91
N VAL A 73 -12.14 5.97 -35.34
CA VAL A 73 -11.62 5.86 -36.71
C VAL A 73 -12.19 4.61 -37.34
N ILE A 74 -12.70 4.73 -38.56
CA ILE A 74 -13.28 3.63 -39.32
C ILE A 74 -12.60 3.60 -40.69
N SER A 75 -12.14 2.42 -41.09
CA SER A 75 -11.50 2.21 -42.40
C SER A 75 -11.64 0.75 -42.82
N LYS A 76 -11.57 0.47 -44.13
CA LYS A 76 -11.51 -0.92 -44.64
C LYS A 76 -10.08 -1.42 -44.55
N GLU A 77 -9.89 -2.66 -44.08
CA GLU A 77 -8.64 -3.43 -44.06
C GLU A 77 -7.47 -2.85 -43.23
N TYR A 78 -7.36 -1.53 -43.11
CA TYR A 78 -6.19 -0.84 -42.56
C TYR A 78 -6.57 0.46 -41.84
N ILE A 79 -6.03 0.65 -40.64
CA ILE A 79 -6.09 1.92 -39.88
C ILE A 79 -4.67 2.35 -39.53
N GLN A 80 -4.32 3.60 -39.88
CA GLN A 80 -3.19 4.30 -39.30
C GLN A 80 -3.67 5.34 -38.29
N TYR A 81 -3.16 5.31 -37.07
CA TYR A 81 -3.55 6.20 -35.99
C TYR A 81 -2.34 6.74 -35.22
N LYS A 82 -2.19 8.07 -35.16
CA LYS A 82 -1.10 8.71 -34.41
C LYS A 82 -1.48 8.88 -32.94
N LEU A 83 -1.09 7.93 -32.10
CA LEU A 83 -1.24 8.02 -30.66
C LEU A 83 -0.21 8.98 -30.06
N ARG A 84 -0.64 9.92 -29.21
CA ARG A 84 0.23 10.89 -28.52
C ARG A 84 0.01 10.83 -27.02
N ASN A 85 1.05 11.09 -26.25
CA ASN A 85 0.98 11.24 -24.81
C ASN A 85 -0.06 12.33 -24.46
N LEU A 86 -0.96 12.02 -23.53
CA LEU A 86 -2.04 12.92 -23.14
C LEU A 86 -1.46 14.21 -22.54
N LYS A 87 -2.12 15.35 -22.83
CA LYS A 87 -1.86 16.59 -22.11
C LYS A 87 -2.60 16.54 -20.77
N PRO A 88 -1.88 16.48 -19.64
CA PRO A 88 -2.52 16.32 -18.34
C PRO A 88 -3.39 17.53 -17.96
N LYS A 89 -4.57 17.26 -17.39
CA LYS A 89 -5.53 18.24 -16.87
C LYS A 89 -5.91 17.95 -15.43
N LEU A 90 -6.23 16.68 -15.12
CA LEU A 90 -6.73 16.25 -13.82
C LEU A 90 -5.67 16.34 -12.72
N MET A 91 -4.40 16.08 -13.03
CA MET A 91 -3.32 16.13 -12.03
C MET A 91 -3.04 17.54 -11.49
N TYR A 92 -3.46 18.58 -12.21
CA TYR A 92 -3.35 19.99 -11.80
C TYR A 92 -4.51 20.45 -10.91
N ILE A 93 -5.52 19.60 -10.70
CA ILE A 93 -6.60 19.90 -9.76
C ILE A 93 -6.07 19.77 -8.33
N GLN A 94 -6.32 20.79 -7.53
CA GLN A 94 -5.93 20.82 -6.12
C GLN A 94 -6.78 19.83 -5.29
N THR A 95 -6.19 18.70 -4.92
CA THR A 95 -6.90 17.62 -4.21
C THR A 95 -6.84 17.72 -2.68
N ALA A 96 -6.09 18.67 -2.12
CA ALA A 96 -5.99 18.90 -0.68
C ALA A 96 -5.92 20.39 -0.38
N SER A 97 -6.14 20.82 0.87
CA SER A 97 -5.89 22.21 1.25
C SER A 97 -4.42 22.58 1.01
N LYS A 98 -4.16 23.83 0.60
CA LYS A 98 -2.80 24.38 0.49
C LYS A 98 -2.14 24.53 1.86
N LYS A 99 -2.95 24.82 2.89
CA LYS A 99 -2.49 24.97 4.28
C LYS A 99 -3.55 24.40 5.20
N TYR A 100 -3.16 23.40 5.97
CA TYR A 100 -3.93 22.91 7.10
C TYR A 100 -3.38 23.51 8.39
N SER A 101 -4.20 23.52 9.44
CA SER A 101 -3.85 23.96 10.79
C SER A 101 -2.84 23.02 11.45
N SER A 102 -3.04 21.71 11.34
CA SER A 102 -2.21 20.70 12.01
C SER A 102 -1.77 19.54 11.12
N TYR A 103 -2.14 19.52 9.84
CA TYR A 103 -1.73 18.47 8.90
C TYR A 103 -0.59 18.95 8.00
N THR A 104 0.48 18.15 7.94
CA THR A 104 1.75 18.57 7.33
C THR A 104 1.79 18.41 5.81
N ASN A 105 0.89 17.62 5.23
CA ASN A 105 0.90 17.33 3.80
C ASN A 105 -0.12 18.18 3.05
N SER A 106 0.39 19.08 2.22
CA SER A 106 -0.40 19.90 1.29
C SER A 106 -0.28 19.39 -0.14
N TRP A 107 -1.20 19.85 -1.00
CA TRP A 107 -1.07 19.66 -2.43
C TRP A 107 -0.05 20.65 -3.02
N PHE A 108 0.82 20.14 -3.88
CA PHE A 108 1.72 20.94 -4.71
C PHE A 108 1.53 20.58 -6.17
N GLU A 109 1.70 21.57 -7.03
CA GLU A 109 1.60 21.38 -8.47
C GLU A 109 2.67 20.40 -8.97
N PRO A 110 2.33 19.43 -9.85
CA PRO A 110 3.30 18.50 -10.43
C PRO A 110 4.45 19.21 -11.17
N LYS A 111 5.66 18.65 -11.13
CA LYS A 111 6.83 19.20 -11.85
C LYS A 111 7.36 18.27 -12.95
N GLY A 112 7.38 18.80 -14.18
CA GLY A 112 7.92 18.16 -15.38
C GLY A 112 6.85 17.39 -16.18
N SER A 113 7.29 16.57 -17.14
CA SER A 113 6.42 15.68 -17.92
C SER A 113 6.09 14.38 -17.19
N PHE A 114 4.96 13.77 -17.57
CA PHE A 114 4.49 12.51 -17.01
C PHE A 114 4.04 11.60 -18.13
N SER A 115 4.10 10.31 -17.87
CA SER A 115 3.50 9.32 -18.73
C SER A 115 1.97 9.38 -18.68
N SER A 116 1.33 8.89 -19.75
CA SER A 116 -0.12 8.67 -19.77
C SER A 116 -0.45 7.29 -20.29
N LEU A 117 -1.53 6.71 -19.77
CA LEU A 117 -2.08 5.44 -20.20
C LEU A 117 -3.28 5.69 -21.11
N GLN A 118 -3.28 5.08 -22.28
CA GLN A 118 -4.41 5.11 -23.21
C GLN A 118 -4.83 3.69 -23.55
N LYS A 119 -6.15 3.50 -23.62
CA LYS A 119 -6.79 2.23 -23.98
C LYS A 119 -7.37 2.37 -25.37
N ILE A 120 -6.99 1.48 -26.27
CA ILE A 120 -7.55 1.37 -27.61
C ILE A 120 -8.41 0.12 -27.67
N LYS A 121 -9.63 0.26 -28.19
CA LYS A 121 -10.47 -0.88 -28.57
C LYS A 121 -10.53 -0.93 -30.09
N LEU A 122 -10.12 -2.05 -30.66
CA LEU A 122 -10.19 -2.33 -32.08
C LEU A 122 -11.28 -3.36 -32.32
N TYR A 123 -12.10 -3.15 -33.34
CA TYR A 123 -13.17 -4.06 -33.75
C TYR A 123 -13.03 -4.37 -35.23
N GLN A 124 -13.18 -5.64 -35.59
CA GLN A 124 -13.35 -6.11 -36.96
C GLN A 124 -14.85 -6.28 -37.21
N ILE A 125 -15.38 -5.64 -38.24
CA ILE A 125 -16.81 -5.59 -38.52
C ILE A 125 -17.08 -6.03 -39.95
N GLN A 126 -17.95 -7.02 -40.13
CA GLN A 126 -18.46 -7.44 -41.43
C GLN A 126 -19.98 -7.57 -41.33
N GLU A 127 -20.71 -7.05 -42.30
CA GLU A 127 -22.18 -7.13 -42.36
C GLU A 127 -22.88 -6.70 -41.04
N ASN A 128 -22.33 -5.66 -40.38
CA ASN A 128 -22.77 -5.15 -39.07
C ASN A 128 -22.58 -6.08 -37.86
N LEU A 129 -21.83 -7.18 -38.01
CA LEU A 129 -21.44 -8.06 -36.92
C LEU A 129 -19.99 -7.80 -36.51
N ILE A 130 -19.70 -7.85 -35.20
CA ILE A 130 -18.33 -7.82 -34.69
C ILE A 130 -17.77 -9.25 -34.83
N LEU A 131 -16.79 -9.41 -35.72
CA LEU A 131 -16.12 -10.71 -35.96
C LEU A 131 -15.03 -10.98 -34.93
N ASP A 132 -14.24 -9.95 -34.61
CA ASP A 132 -13.18 -10.00 -33.62
C ASP A 132 -13.06 -8.63 -32.93
N SER A 133 -12.49 -8.61 -31.73
CA SER A 133 -12.20 -7.39 -31.00
C SER A 133 -10.96 -7.53 -30.15
N MET A 134 -10.18 -6.46 -30.07
CA MET A 134 -8.94 -6.45 -29.33
C MET A 134 -8.80 -5.18 -28.51
N VAL A 135 -8.23 -5.32 -27.31
CA VAL A 135 -7.93 -4.21 -26.42
C VAL A 135 -6.43 -4.05 -26.33
N PHE A 136 -5.96 -2.82 -26.52
CA PHE A 136 -4.56 -2.46 -26.33
C PHE A 136 -4.40 -1.43 -25.22
N HIS A 137 -3.34 -1.56 -24.44
CA HIS A 137 -2.95 -0.61 -23.41
C HIS A 137 -1.58 -0.01 -23.75
N TYR A 138 -1.54 1.30 -23.97
CA TYR A 138 -0.33 2.02 -24.31
C TYR A 138 0.00 3.04 -23.23
N ILE A 139 1.17 2.90 -22.59
CA ILE A 139 1.75 3.93 -21.74
C ILE A 139 2.80 4.68 -22.55
N LEU A 140 2.59 5.97 -22.81
CA LEU A 140 3.52 6.82 -23.57
C LEU A 140 4.22 7.82 -22.65
N GLY A 141 5.44 8.22 -23.00
CA GLY A 141 6.24 9.21 -22.25
C GLY A 141 6.79 8.70 -20.91
N ALA A 142 7.03 7.38 -20.79
CA ALA A 142 7.57 6.77 -19.58
C ALA A 142 9.04 7.15 -19.34
N HIS A 143 9.40 7.44 -18.08
CA HIS A 143 10.77 7.83 -17.71
C HIS A 143 11.64 6.64 -17.27
N SER A 144 11.06 5.46 -17.09
CA SER A 144 11.74 4.28 -16.58
C SER A 144 11.10 2.98 -17.05
N GLU A 145 11.93 1.97 -17.28
CA GLU A 145 11.52 0.57 -17.46
C GLU A 145 11.01 0.00 -16.12
N THR A 146 9.83 -0.61 -16.12
CA THR A 146 9.24 -1.18 -14.90
C THR A 146 8.26 -2.30 -15.22
N GLU A 147 8.33 -3.38 -14.44
CA GLU A 147 7.39 -4.51 -14.49
C GLU A 147 6.34 -4.43 -13.37
N ILE A 148 6.29 -3.31 -12.66
CA ILE A 148 5.34 -3.10 -11.57
C ILE A 148 3.92 -3.07 -12.15
N PRO A 149 2.95 -3.80 -11.56
CA PRO A 149 1.60 -3.84 -12.08
C PRO A 149 0.96 -2.44 -12.16
N ILE A 150 0.14 -2.27 -13.18
CA ILE A 150 -0.56 -1.04 -13.49
C ILE A 150 -2.00 -1.15 -13.03
N VAL A 151 -2.48 -0.11 -12.36
CA VAL A 151 -3.91 0.12 -12.09
C VAL A 151 -4.39 1.23 -13.00
N ASN A 152 -5.36 0.94 -13.87
CA ASN A 152 -6.05 1.95 -14.67
C ASN A 152 -7.46 2.17 -14.09
N LEU A 153 -7.75 3.39 -13.64
CA LEU A 153 -9.06 3.79 -13.16
C LEU A 153 -9.74 4.69 -14.19
N THR A 154 -10.95 4.33 -14.59
CA THR A 154 -11.83 5.21 -15.37
C THR A 154 -13.02 5.62 -14.50
N ILE A 155 -13.13 6.91 -14.23
CA ILE A 155 -14.10 7.51 -13.30
C ILE A 155 -14.57 8.83 -13.90
N ASP A 156 -15.87 9.15 -13.84
CA ASP A 156 -16.33 10.49 -14.24
C ASP A 156 -15.53 11.56 -13.45
N PRO A 157 -14.85 12.51 -14.12
CA PRO A 157 -14.14 13.59 -13.44
C PRO A 157 -15.00 14.37 -12.45
N LYS A 158 -16.32 14.48 -12.66
CA LYS A 158 -17.23 15.13 -11.71
C LYS A 158 -17.29 14.38 -10.38
N ASP A 159 -17.32 13.06 -10.41
CA ASP A 159 -17.34 12.21 -9.21
C ASP A 159 -16.05 12.30 -8.40
N LEU A 160 -14.93 12.70 -9.02
CA LEU A 160 -13.67 12.92 -8.30
C LEU A 160 -13.47 14.37 -7.87
N PHE A 161 -13.74 15.32 -8.75
CA PHE A 161 -13.19 16.67 -8.65
C PHE A 161 -14.22 17.80 -8.59
N SER A 162 -15.51 17.49 -8.72
CA SER A 162 -16.55 18.53 -8.59
C SER A 162 -16.58 19.12 -7.16
N PRO A 163 -16.79 20.44 -7.01
CA PRO A 163 -16.90 21.05 -5.68
C PRO A 163 -18.04 20.49 -4.82
N ASP A 164 -19.13 20.00 -5.41
CA ASP A 164 -20.33 19.52 -4.71
C ASP A 164 -20.39 18.00 -4.51
N SER A 165 -19.99 17.23 -5.53
CA SER A 165 -20.09 15.76 -5.62
C SER A 165 -18.75 15.04 -5.72
N GLY A 166 -17.65 15.78 -5.93
CA GLY A 166 -16.32 15.20 -6.10
C GLY A 166 -15.74 14.67 -4.79
N CYS A 167 -15.40 13.38 -4.73
CA CYS A 167 -14.89 12.75 -3.50
C CYS A 167 -13.41 13.02 -3.22
N TYR A 168 -12.66 13.55 -4.16
CA TYR A 168 -11.20 13.62 -4.12
C TYR A 168 -10.66 15.01 -3.75
N VAL A 169 -11.54 16.01 -3.63
CA VAL A 169 -11.22 17.42 -3.36
C VAL A 169 -11.74 17.88 -1.99
N PRO A 170 -11.23 18.99 -1.43
CA PRO A 170 -11.87 19.64 -0.27
C PRO A 170 -13.32 20.01 -0.57
N GLY A 171 -13.57 20.64 -1.72
CA GLY A 171 -14.91 21.00 -2.19
C GLY A 171 -15.71 21.89 -1.23
N ASN A 172 -17.00 22.01 -1.49
CA ASN A 172 -17.93 22.88 -0.75
C ASN A 172 -18.17 22.41 0.68
N SER A 173 -17.83 21.15 1.00
CA SER A 173 -17.97 20.62 2.37
C SER A 173 -16.78 20.95 3.27
N PHE A 174 -15.77 21.69 2.77
CA PHE A 174 -14.58 22.04 3.54
C PHE A 174 -14.82 23.28 4.41
N ILE A 175 -14.49 23.18 5.69
CA ILE A 175 -14.63 24.27 6.67
C ILE A 175 -13.24 24.52 7.24
N LYS A 176 -12.71 25.72 7.03
CA LYS A 176 -11.32 26.08 7.36
C LYS A 176 -11.02 25.92 8.86
N GLU A 177 -11.97 26.26 9.72
CA GLU A 177 -11.85 26.18 11.18
C GLU A 177 -11.89 24.73 11.68
N LYS A 178 -12.36 23.79 10.84
CA LYS A 178 -12.47 22.35 11.11
C LYS A 178 -11.76 21.53 10.04
N ASP A 179 -10.65 22.04 9.54
CA ASP A 179 -9.96 21.53 8.35
C ASP A 179 -9.37 20.11 8.51
N GLN A 180 -9.33 19.58 9.74
CA GLN A 180 -8.89 18.22 10.04
C GLN A 180 -9.98 17.15 9.85
N ILE A 181 -11.25 17.55 9.77
CA ILE A 181 -12.39 16.61 9.79
C ILE A 181 -13.50 16.96 8.78
N THR A 182 -13.25 17.92 7.89
CA THR A 182 -14.22 18.42 6.90
C THR A 182 -13.68 18.36 5.48
N GLY A 183 -14.55 18.53 4.49
CA GLY A 183 -14.24 18.36 3.08
C GLY A 183 -15.02 17.20 2.45
N ASN A 184 -15.17 17.23 1.13
CA ASN A 184 -15.94 16.22 0.40
C ASN A 184 -15.34 14.83 0.63
N PHE A 185 -14.01 14.70 0.66
CA PHE A 185 -13.36 13.41 0.95
C PHE A 185 -13.81 12.75 2.27
N TYR A 186 -14.25 13.50 3.28
CA TYR A 186 -14.85 12.93 4.50
C TYR A 186 -16.31 12.50 4.30
N LYS A 187 -17.10 13.31 3.60
CA LYS A 187 -18.49 12.98 3.21
C LYS A 187 -18.56 11.68 2.41
N PHE A 188 -17.58 11.46 1.54
CA PHE A 188 -17.46 10.28 0.69
C PHE A 188 -16.70 9.10 1.33
N LYS A 189 -16.44 9.11 2.65
CA LYS A 189 -16.00 7.89 3.37
C LYS A 189 -17.11 6.87 3.57
N ARG A 190 -18.37 7.30 3.51
CA ARG A 190 -19.56 6.44 3.69
C ARG A 190 -20.33 6.22 2.40
N ARG A 191 -20.17 7.12 1.42
CA ARG A 191 -20.78 7.04 0.09
C ARG A 191 -19.83 6.32 -0.86
N LYS A 192 -20.40 5.48 -1.70
CA LYS A 192 -19.67 4.80 -2.76
C LYS A 192 -19.89 5.53 -4.08
N GLN A 193 -18.92 5.44 -4.96
CA GLN A 193 -19.00 5.87 -6.35
C GLN A 193 -18.61 4.71 -7.25
N GLU A 194 -19.05 4.74 -8.49
CA GLU A 194 -18.72 3.72 -9.47
C GLU A 194 -17.43 4.07 -10.19
N SER A 195 -16.68 3.04 -10.56
CA SER A 195 -15.47 3.16 -11.34
C SER A 195 -15.32 1.93 -12.21
N HIS A 196 -14.70 2.09 -13.37
CA HIS A 196 -14.07 0.97 -14.04
C HIS A 196 -12.62 0.86 -13.55
N ILE A 197 -12.19 -0.32 -13.15
CA ILE A 197 -10.81 -0.60 -12.72
C ILE A 197 -10.24 -1.76 -13.52
N GLU A 198 -9.03 -1.57 -14.04
CA GLU A 198 -8.20 -2.62 -14.61
C GLU A 198 -6.91 -2.73 -13.79
N ILE A 199 -6.49 -3.95 -13.46
CA ILE A 199 -5.21 -4.23 -12.81
C ILE A 199 -4.48 -5.23 -13.70
N ILE A 200 -3.38 -4.81 -14.32
CA ILE A 200 -2.67 -5.57 -15.35
C ILE A 200 -1.16 -5.58 -15.10
N ASN A 201 -0.49 -6.63 -15.53
CA ASN A 201 0.97 -6.64 -15.73
C ASN A 201 1.28 -7.11 -17.17
N LYS A 202 2.50 -7.56 -17.46
CA LYS A 202 2.87 -8.10 -18.78
C LYS A 202 2.21 -9.45 -19.13
N GLU A 203 1.75 -10.19 -18.14
CA GLU A 203 1.34 -11.60 -18.27
C GLU A 203 -0.17 -11.81 -18.07
N ASN A 204 -0.81 -10.98 -17.25
CA ASN A 204 -2.16 -11.22 -16.76
C ASN A 204 -2.96 -9.92 -16.61
N THR A 205 -4.26 -10.05 -16.84
CA THR A 205 -5.27 -9.14 -16.27
C THR A 205 -5.77 -9.72 -14.95
N PHE A 206 -5.45 -9.06 -13.84
CA PHE A 206 -5.82 -9.51 -12.49
C PHE A 206 -7.25 -9.11 -12.09
N LEU A 207 -7.69 -7.95 -12.57
CA LEU A 207 -9.02 -7.40 -12.36
C LEU A 207 -9.39 -6.56 -13.58
N SER A 208 -10.63 -6.67 -14.04
CA SER A 208 -11.23 -5.78 -15.04
C SER A 208 -12.73 -5.70 -14.78
N GLY A 209 -13.31 -4.51 -14.82
CA GLY A 209 -14.76 -4.34 -14.67
C GLY A 209 -15.17 -3.13 -13.83
N ASN A 210 -16.49 -3.03 -13.62
CA ASN A 210 -17.11 -1.93 -12.87
C ASN A 210 -17.25 -2.29 -11.39
N TYR A 211 -16.65 -1.48 -10.52
CA TYR A 211 -16.64 -1.70 -9.08
C TYR A 211 -16.93 -0.41 -8.33
N ASP A 212 -17.70 -0.56 -7.25
CA ASP A 212 -17.89 0.52 -6.29
C ASP A 212 -16.57 0.79 -5.58
N PHE A 213 -16.24 2.07 -5.40
CA PHE A 213 -15.13 2.52 -4.56
C PHE A 213 -15.54 3.63 -3.60
N ARG A 214 -14.70 3.90 -2.60
CA ARG A 214 -14.81 5.09 -1.75
C ARG A 214 -13.47 5.50 -1.14
N ILE A 215 -13.42 6.71 -0.59
CA ILE A 215 -12.25 7.20 0.16
C ILE A 215 -12.00 6.33 1.39
N HIS A 216 -10.73 5.98 1.62
CA HIS A 216 -10.25 5.16 2.72
C HIS A 216 -9.30 5.93 3.64
N GLY A 217 -9.17 5.46 4.89
CA GLY A 217 -8.29 6.03 5.91
C GLY A 217 -9.01 6.87 6.97
N TYR A 218 -8.32 7.18 8.05
CA TYR A 218 -8.81 8.07 9.11
C TYR A 218 -8.38 9.52 8.85
N ILE A 219 -7.08 9.81 8.91
CA ILE A 219 -6.47 11.12 8.64
C ILE A 219 -6.01 11.29 7.19
N THR A 220 -5.58 10.20 6.53
CA THR A 220 -5.08 10.24 5.14
C THR A 220 -6.04 10.78 4.07
N PRO A 221 -7.37 10.90 4.28
CA PRO A 221 -8.21 11.71 3.39
C PRO A 221 -7.75 13.16 3.22
N LEU A 222 -7.02 13.76 4.16
CA LEU A 222 -6.46 15.11 4.03
C LEU A 222 -5.30 15.18 3.01
N ALA A 223 -4.63 14.05 2.75
CA ALA A 223 -3.47 13.97 1.85
C ALA A 223 -3.86 14.26 0.40
N PRO A 224 -2.95 14.83 -0.42
CA PRO A 224 -3.25 15.08 -1.83
C PRO A 224 -3.48 13.78 -2.62
N GLN A 225 -2.74 12.71 -2.33
CA GLN A 225 -3.07 11.37 -2.81
C GLN A 225 -3.98 10.68 -1.78
N LYS A 226 -5.20 10.33 -2.18
CA LYS A 226 -6.15 9.60 -1.33
C LYS A 226 -5.90 8.10 -1.42
N SER A 227 -6.24 7.41 -0.34
CA SER A 227 -6.42 5.97 -0.38
C SER A 227 -7.82 5.64 -0.88
N LEU A 228 -7.94 4.62 -1.74
CA LEU A 228 -9.20 4.20 -2.34
C LEU A 228 -9.51 2.76 -1.93
N ARG A 229 -10.74 2.48 -1.48
CA ARG A 229 -11.20 1.13 -1.17
C ARG A 229 -12.23 0.69 -2.20
N PHE A 230 -12.00 -0.46 -2.83
CA PHE A 230 -12.90 -1.08 -3.80
C PHE A 230 -13.63 -2.28 -3.19
N TYR A 231 -14.84 -2.55 -3.66
CA TYR A 231 -15.69 -3.65 -3.22
C TYR A 231 -15.85 -4.65 -4.35
N LEU A 232 -15.23 -5.81 -4.19
CA LEU A 232 -15.22 -6.88 -5.20
C LEU A 232 -16.47 -7.74 -5.04
N LYS A 233 -17.13 -8.03 -6.16
CA LYS A 233 -18.37 -8.82 -6.22
C LYS A 233 -18.13 -10.23 -6.77
N GLU A 234 -17.16 -10.38 -7.66
CA GLU A 234 -16.91 -11.58 -8.46
C GLU A 234 -15.53 -12.18 -8.19
N LYS A 235 -15.37 -13.48 -8.52
CA LYS A 235 -14.06 -14.13 -8.51
C LYS A 235 -13.16 -13.48 -9.56
N ASN A 236 -11.90 -13.30 -9.22
CA ASN A 236 -10.90 -12.65 -10.04
C ASN A 236 -9.51 -13.21 -9.67
N LEU A 237 -8.47 -12.78 -10.39
CA LEU A 237 -7.11 -13.27 -10.20
C LEU A 237 -6.31 -12.44 -9.19
N LEU A 238 -6.91 -11.48 -8.47
CA LEU A 238 -6.18 -10.69 -7.47
C LEU A 238 -5.59 -11.53 -6.35
N ASN A 239 -6.18 -12.68 -6.04
CA ASN A 239 -5.62 -13.62 -5.09
C ASN A 239 -4.20 -14.07 -5.49
N GLN A 240 -3.95 -14.24 -6.79
CA GLN A 240 -2.63 -14.58 -7.31
C GLN A 240 -1.67 -13.40 -7.15
N LEU A 241 -2.09 -12.19 -7.53
CA LEU A 241 -1.27 -10.99 -7.38
C LEU A 241 -0.93 -10.70 -5.92
N LEU A 242 -1.89 -10.85 -5.01
CA LEU A 242 -1.73 -10.61 -3.57
C LEU A 242 -1.09 -11.80 -2.82
N ASP A 243 -0.83 -12.90 -3.53
CA ASP A 243 -0.32 -14.16 -3.01
C ASP A 243 -1.07 -14.62 -1.73
N VAL A 244 -2.39 -14.76 -1.89
CA VAL A 244 -3.34 -15.26 -0.88
C VAL A 244 -4.21 -16.39 -1.43
N ASN A 245 -4.61 -17.32 -0.57
CA ASN A 245 -5.36 -18.53 -0.94
C ASN A 245 -6.86 -18.47 -0.61
N HIS A 246 -7.39 -17.29 -0.30
CA HIS A 246 -8.80 -17.07 0.06
C HIS A 246 -9.43 -15.99 -0.78
N ASN A 247 -10.76 -15.97 -0.86
CA ASN A 247 -11.49 -14.96 -1.64
C ASN A 247 -11.32 -13.55 -1.04
N VAL A 248 -10.66 -12.66 -1.77
CA VAL A 248 -10.57 -11.23 -1.43
C VAL A 248 -11.87 -10.52 -1.81
N ASP A 249 -12.55 -9.91 -0.84
CA ASP A 249 -13.80 -9.18 -1.11
C ASP A 249 -13.60 -7.67 -1.24
N LYS A 250 -12.45 -7.16 -0.77
CA LYS A 250 -12.13 -5.73 -0.76
C LYS A 250 -10.64 -5.52 -0.89
N ILE A 251 -10.26 -4.59 -1.75
CA ILE A 251 -8.88 -4.10 -1.87
C ILE A 251 -8.79 -2.63 -1.47
N ILE A 252 -7.58 -2.21 -1.13
CA ILE A 252 -7.21 -0.83 -0.89
C ILE A 252 -6.06 -0.50 -1.83
N LEU A 253 -6.20 0.59 -2.57
CA LEU A 253 -5.07 1.34 -3.12
C LEU A 253 -4.64 2.33 -2.03
N ARG A 254 -3.63 1.96 -1.24
CA ARG A 254 -3.17 2.75 -0.09
C ARG A 254 -2.27 3.87 -0.59
N SER A 255 -2.56 5.10 -0.17
CA SER A 255 -1.77 6.28 -0.49
C SER A 255 -0.37 6.20 0.11
N SER A 256 0.63 6.66 -0.65
CA SER A 256 2.02 6.79 -0.21
C SER A 256 2.19 7.76 0.97
N TYR A 257 1.25 8.68 1.15
CA TYR A 257 1.20 9.61 2.29
C TYR A 257 0.85 8.95 3.62
N SER A 258 0.42 7.69 3.60
CA SER A 258 0.30 6.92 4.84
C SER A 258 1.69 6.63 5.42
N GLY A 259 2.69 6.33 4.58
CA GLY A 259 4.11 6.28 4.94
C GLY A 259 4.74 7.67 5.09
N TRP A 260 3.99 8.64 5.64
CA TRP A 260 4.44 10.02 5.88
C TRP A 260 4.94 10.77 4.63
N GLY A 261 4.66 10.22 3.44
CA GLY A 261 5.06 10.77 2.15
C GLY A 261 6.52 10.53 1.77
N ASN A 262 7.36 9.91 2.62
CA ASN A 262 8.77 9.63 2.35
C ASN A 262 9.16 8.17 2.60
N GLU A 263 8.30 7.38 3.25
CA GLU A 263 8.53 6.00 3.68
C GLU A 263 7.49 5.06 3.06
N ILE A 264 7.31 5.24 1.76
CA ILE A 264 6.17 4.78 0.96
C ILE A 264 5.92 3.26 0.93
N PHE A 265 6.90 2.47 1.38
CA PHE A 265 6.83 1.01 1.40
C PHE A 265 7.06 0.38 2.78
N VAL A 266 7.32 1.14 3.85
CA VAL A 266 7.71 0.56 5.17
C VAL A 266 6.64 -0.41 5.69
N ASP A 267 5.37 -0.02 5.61
CA ASP A 267 4.24 -0.89 5.98
C ASP A 267 4.20 -2.17 5.12
N GLY A 268 4.50 -2.06 3.82
CA GLY A 268 4.62 -3.18 2.87
C GLY A 268 5.76 -4.14 3.20
N PHE A 269 6.94 -3.58 3.43
CA PHE A 269 8.15 -4.29 3.82
C PHE A 269 7.93 -5.12 5.10
N ILE A 270 7.35 -4.52 6.13
CA ILE A 270 7.08 -5.23 7.40
C ILE A 270 6.04 -6.33 7.20
N ALA A 271 4.97 -6.09 6.44
CA ALA A 271 3.97 -7.10 6.15
C ALA A 271 4.57 -8.31 5.42
N ASN A 272 5.45 -8.10 4.44
CA ASN A 272 6.10 -9.18 3.69
C ASN A 272 7.02 -10.03 4.57
N ILE A 273 7.81 -9.40 5.45
CA ILE A 273 8.64 -10.12 6.43
C ILE A 273 7.78 -10.98 7.36
N CYS A 274 6.62 -10.45 7.78
CA CYS A 274 5.76 -11.12 8.74
C CYS A 274 4.82 -12.17 8.13
N LYS A 275 4.88 -12.41 6.80
CA LYS A 275 3.93 -13.26 6.08
C LYS A 275 3.81 -14.69 6.63
N ASN A 276 4.93 -15.24 7.13
CA ASN A 276 5.01 -16.61 7.64
C ASN A 276 4.89 -16.71 9.17
N LEU A 277 4.64 -15.60 9.86
CA LEU A 277 4.48 -15.57 11.32
C LEU A 277 3.07 -15.97 11.74
N ASN A 278 2.86 -16.17 13.05
CA ASN A 278 1.56 -16.60 13.61
C ASN A 278 0.53 -15.45 13.74
N VAL A 279 0.65 -14.41 12.92
CA VAL A 279 -0.22 -13.22 12.93
C VAL A 279 -0.91 -13.04 11.59
N ASP A 280 -2.12 -12.51 11.61
CA ASP A 280 -2.76 -12.08 10.37
C ASP A 280 -2.12 -10.79 9.87
N ILE A 281 -1.79 -10.73 8.58
CA ILE A 281 -1.21 -9.56 7.91
C ILE A 281 -2.09 -9.13 6.74
N MET A 282 -1.93 -7.88 6.29
CA MET A 282 -2.45 -7.42 5.01
C MET A 282 -1.38 -7.56 3.95
N SER A 283 -1.64 -8.33 2.90
CA SER A 283 -0.75 -8.44 1.74
C SER A 283 -0.45 -7.07 1.13
N TYR A 284 0.71 -6.94 0.47
CA TYR A 284 1.16 -5.68 -0.12
C TYR A 284 1.86 -5.88 -1.45
N HIS A 285 1.42 -5.14 -2.46
CA HIS A 285 2.11 -5.01 -3.74
C HIS A 285 2.15 -3.55 -4.16
N PRO A 286 3.31 -2.99 -4.54
CA PRO A 286 3.35 -1.68 -5.17
C PRO A 286 2.65 -1.74 -6.53
N VAL A 287 1.92 -0.68 -6.87
CA VAL A 287 1.29 -0.52 -8.18
C VAL A 287 1.41 0.92 -8.67
N ILE A 288 1.53 1.09 -9.98
CA ILE A 288 1.45 2.42 -10.62
C ILE A 288 0.00 2.67 -10.97
N THR A 289 -0.57 3.78 -10.50
CA THR A 289 -1.98 4.11 -10.75
C THR A 289 -2.10 5.20 -11.78
N TYR A 290 -3.01 5.01 -12.73
CA TYR A 290 -3.51 6.03 -13.66
C TYR A 290 -4.99 6.29 -13.37
N ILE A 291 -5.39 7.56 -13.42
CA ILE A 291 -6.80 7.97 -13.32
C ILE A 291 -7.16 8.70 -14.61
N ASN A 292 -8.13 8.17 -15.35
CA ASN A 292 -8.55 8.65 -16.67
C ASN A 292 -7.35 8.86 -17.61
N GLY A 293 -6.40 7.93 -17.57
CA GLY A 293 -5.17 7.95 -18.36
C GLY A 293 -4.04 8.84 -17.83
N GLU A 294 -4.26 9.65 -16.79
CA GLU A 294 -3.20 10.49 -16.20
C GLU A 294 -2.47 9.79 -15.05
N TYR A 295 -1.14 9.88 -15.04
CA TYR A 295 -0.30 9.32 -13.97
C TYR A 295 -0.67 9.88 -12.59
N TRP A 296 -0.94 8.97 -11.65
CA TRP A 296 -1.41 9.28 -10.30
C TRP A 296 -0.47 8.82 -9.19
N GLY A 297 0.73 8.37 -9.56
CA GLY A 297 1.74 7.94 -8.62
C GLY A 297 1.67 6.46 -8.26
N ILE A 298 2.24 6.17 -7.10
CA ILE A 298 2.41 4.82 -6.58
C ILE A 298 1.40 4.66 -5.47
N HIS A 299 0.67 3.56 -5.49
CA HIS A 299 -0.18 3.11 -4.39
C HIS A 299 0.32 1.76 -3.90
N GLY A 300 0.05 1.46 -2.64
CA GLY A 300 0.19 0.11 -2.10
C GLY A 300 -1.12 -0.65 -2.26
N LEU A 301 -1.19 -1.60 -3.20
CA LEU A 301 -2.32 -2.51 -3.35
C LEU A 301 -2.31 -3.53 -2.21
N ARG A 302 -3.42 -3.63 -1.47
CA ARG A 302 -3.58 -4.54 -0.32
C ARG A 302 -4.98 -5.10 -0.22
N GLU A 303 -5.12 -6.29 0.37
CA GLU A 303 -6.42 -6.73 0.90
C GLU A 303 -6.84 -5.84 2.09
N ARG A 304 -8.14 -5.53 2.20
CA ARG A 304 -8.70 -4.89 3.40
C ARG A 304 -9.01 -5.95 4.47
N MET A 305 -8.19 -6.02 5.51
CA MET A 305 -8.43 -6.94 6.63
C MET A 305 -9.53 -6.47 7.59
N ASP A 306 -10.76 -6.96 7.41
CA ASP A 306 -11.88 -6.78 8.34
C ASP A 306 -12.54 -8.12 8.70
N LEU A 307 -13.63 -8.10 9.48
CA LEU A 307 -14.36 -9.32 9.85
C LEU A 307 -14.83 -10.17 8.64
N LYS A 308 -15.06 -9.57 7.48
CA LYS A 308 -15.43 -10.30 6.26
C LYS A 308 -14.20 -10.93 5.59
N ALA A 309 -13.06 -10.24 5.58
CA ALA A 309 -11.79 -10.85 5.15
C ALA A 309 -11.40 -12.04 6.04
N ILE A 310 -11.44 -11.89 7.37
CA ILE A 310 -11.22 -13.00 8.32
C ILE A 310 -12.22 -14.15 8.08
N SER A 311 -13.49 -13.82 7.81
CA SER A 311 -14.52 -14.82 7.47
C SER A 311 -14.15 -15.62 6.23
N ASN A 312 -13.64 -14.96 5.19
CA ASN A 312 -13.23 -15.60 3.95
C ASN A 312 -11.95 -16.44 4.16
N LYS A 313 -10.92 -15.85 4.80
CA LYS A 313 -9.62 -16.49 5.09
C LYS A 313 -9.75 -17.79 5.88
N TYR A 314 -10.54 -17.78 6.96
CA TYR A 314 -10.69 -18.94 7.83
C TYR A 314 -11.93 -19.79 7.54
N GLN A 315 -12.71 -19.44 6.51
CA GLN A 315 -13.97 -20.11 6.17
C GLN A 315 -14.95 -20.20 7.36
N ILE A 316 -14.99 -19.14 8.18
CA ILE A 316 -15.88 -19.04 9.36
C ILE A 316 -17.02 -18.09 9.01
N LYS A 317 -18.28 -18.49 9.21
CA LYS A 317 -19.44 -17.58 9.06
C LYS A 317 -19.22 -16.28 9.86
N LYS A 318 -19.23 -15.11 9.21
CA LYS A 318 -18.98 -13.78 9.82
C LYS A 318 -19.71 -13.56 11.17
N LYS A 319 -20.99 -13.96 11.28
CA LYS A 319 -21.79 -13.86 12.53
C LYS A 319 -21.24 -14.63 13.74
N LYS A 320 -20.28 -15.54 13.52
CA LYS A 320 -19.58 -16.31 14.55
C LYS A 320 -18.24 -15.67 14.94
N ILE A 321 -17.86 -14.55 14.35
CA ILE A 321 -16.61 -13.83 14.62
C ILE A 321 -16.92 -12.61 15.48
N ILE A 322 -16.03 -12.32 16.43
CA ILE A 322 -16.05 -11.12 17.28
C ILE A 322 -14.68 -10.47 17.15
N ASP A 323 -14.65 -9.17 16.98
CA ASP A 323 -13.46 -8.32 16.97
C ASP A 323 -13.29 -7.54 18.28
N ALA A 324 -12.08 -7.01 18.46
CA ALA A 324 -11.72 -5.99 19.42
C ALA A 324 -10.67 -5.08 18.76
N ASP A 325 -10.99 -3.81 18.57
CA ASP A 325 -10.08 -2.80 18.01
C ASP A 325 -10.05 -1.52 18.86
N ASP A 326 -9.00 -0.73 18.65
CA ASP A 326 -8.78 0.58 19.29
C ASP A 326 -9.89 1.59 18.94
N LYS A 327 -10.47 1.47 17.74
CA LYS A 327 -11.40 2.45 17.17
C LYS A 327 -12.88 2.15 17.43
N GLY A 328 -13.22 1.04 18.10
CA GLY A 328 -14.58 0.67 18.49
C GLY A 328 -15.53 0.42 17.30
N TYR A 329 -15.03 -0.02 16.14
CA TYR A 329 -15.86 -0.08 14.92
C TYR A 329 -17.04 -1.07 15.02
N SER A 330 -16.95 -2.07 15.89
CA SER A 330 -18.01 -3.07 16.06
C SER A 330 -18.94 -2.83 17.25
N LYS A 331 -18.53 -2.05 18.26
CA LYS A 331 -19.31 -1.70 19.44
C LYS A 331 -18.84 -0.35 19.98
N LYS A 332 -19.79 0.49 20.45
CA LYS A 332 -19.55 1.83 21.03
C LYS A 332 -18.55 1.92 22.20
N ASN A 333 -17.92 0.81 22.59
CA ASN A 333 -16.89 0.71 23.61
C ASN A 333 -15.61 0.15 22.97
N GLY A 334 -14.53 0.93 22.91
CA GLY A 334 -13.22 0.50 22.40
C GLY A 334 -12.79 -0.85 22.98
N TYR A 335 -12.16 -1.68 22.15
CA TYR A 335 -11.79 -3.08 22.42
C TYR A 335 -12.94 -4.06 22.72
N GLY A 336 -14.21 -3.66 22.66
CA GLY A 336 -15.36 -4.56 22.80
C GLY A 336 -15.27 -5.47 24.03
N LYS A 337 -15.39 -6.80 23.83
CA LYS A 337 -15.29 -7.79 24.93
C LYS A 337 -13.88 -7.95 25.51
N LEU A 338 -12.83 -7.51 24.79
CA LEU A 338 -11.48 -7.55 25.32
C LEU A 338 -11.31 -6.49 26.42
N ASN A 339 -12.03 -5.37 26.33
CA ASN A 339 -12.00 -4.31 27.32
C ASN A 339 -12.38 -4.78 28.74
N GLU A 340 -13.28 -5.75 28.87
CA GLU A 340 -13.62 -6.37 30.17
C GLU A 340 -12.39 -7.02 30.82
N LEU A 341 -11.55 -7.71 30.03
CA LEU A 341 -10.30 -8.30 30.52
C LEU A 341 -9.28 -7.21 30.85
N LEU A 342 -9.17 -6.16 30.03
CA LEU A 342 -8.24 -5.07 30.28
C LEU A 342 -8.59 -4.32 31.58
N LYS A 343 -9.87 -4.04 31.83
CA LYS A 343 -10.33 -3.47 33.11
C LYS A 343 -10.00 -4.38 34.28
N LEU A 344 -10.28 -5.68 34.15
CA LEU A 344 -9.98 -6.66 35.18
C LEU A 344 -8.48 -6.72 35.52
N LEU A 345 -7.60 -6.70 34.51
CA LEU A 345 -6.15 -6.66 34.73
C LEU A 345 -5.70 -5.35 35.40
N LYS A 346 -6.35 -4.23 35.07
CA LYS A 346 -6.06 -2.92 35.66
C LYS A 346 -6.47 -2.86 37.14
N GLU A 347 -7.62 -3.44 37.48
CA GLU A 347 -8.16 -3.48 38.85
C GLU A 347 -7.50 -4.56 39.71
N ASN A 348 -7.09 -5.68 39.10
CA ASN A 348 -6.46 -6.80 39.79
C ASN A 348 -5.23 -7.33 39.01
N PRO A 349 -4.05 -6.74 39.19
CA PRO A 349 -2.82 -7.17 38.52
C PRO A 349 -2.33 -8.56 38.98
N ASN A 350 -2.85 -9.10 40.09
CA ASN A 350 -2.47 -10.41 40.64
C ASN A 350 -3.31 -11.57 40.06
N ILE A 351 -4.17 -11.29 39.07
CA ILE A 351 -4.90 -12.34 38.37
C ILE A 351 -3.91 -13.37 37.79
N SER A 352 -4.25 -14.66 37.93
CA SER A 352 -3.41 -15.76 37.44
C SER A 352 -3.17 -15.66 35.93
N TYR A 353 -1.90 -15.79 35.52
CA TYR A 353 -1.49 -15.81 34.12
C TYR A 353 -2.25 -16.86 33.31
N GLN A 354 -2.48 -18.05 33.87
CA GLN A 354 -3.18 -19.12 33.17
C GLN A 354 -4.63 -18.74 32.84
N LYS A 355 -5.31 -17.92 33.67
CA LYS A 355 -6.65 -17.40 33.35
C LYS A 355 -6.62 -16.43 32.16
N VAL A 356 -5.59 -15.58 32.07
CA VAL A 356 -5.40 -14.61 30.99
C VAL A 356 -4.97 -15.31 29.71
N ALA A 357 -3.94 -16.15 29.75
CA ALA A 357 -3.41 -16.91 28.62
C ALA A 357 -4.47 -17.80 27.95
N LYS A 358 -5.41 -18.37 28.72
CA LYS A 358 -6.55 -19.14 28.16
C LYS A 358 -7.44 -18.32 27.22
N LYS A 359 -7.40 -16.98 27.27
CA LYS A 359 -8.17 -16.09 26.38
C LYS A 359 -7.50 -15.86 25.03
N PHE A 360 -6.21 -16.15 24.85
CA PHE A 360 -5.44 -15.83 23.66
C PHE A 360 -4.83 -17.06 22.99
N LYS A 361 -4.65 -16.99 21.66
CA LYS A 361 -3.80 -17.94 20.93
C LYS A 361 -2.36 -17.49 21.13
N MET A 362 -1.68 -18.08 22.11
CA MET A 362 -0.37 -17.58 22.59
C MET A 362 0.67 -17.38 21.50
N LYS A 363 0.80 -18.30 20.53
CA LYS A 363 1.74 -18.11 19.40
C LYS A 363 1.46 -16.82 18.61
N SER A 364 0.19 -16.48 18.41
CA SER A 364 -0.22 -15.26 17.71
C SER A 364 0.05 -14.01 18.53
N LEU A 365 -0.24 -14.05 19.85
CA LEU A 365 0.01 -12.94 20.76
C LEU A 365 1.50 -12.63 20.91
N ILE A 366 2.33 -13.67 21.02
CA ILE A 366 3.78 -13.53 21.17
C ILE A 366 4.40 -12.98 19.88
N ASP A 367 4.08 -13.56 18.72
CA ASP A 367 4.61 -13.06 17.43
C ASP A 367 4.20 -11.61 17.19
N TRP A 368 2.93 -11.26 17.47
CA TRP A 368 2.45 -9.89 17.34
C TRP A 368 3.22 -8.93 18.26
N LEU A 369 3.37 -9.26 19.54
CA LEU A 369 4.10 -8.41 20.48
C LEU A 369 5.58 -8.25 20.09
N ILE A 370 6.24 -9.33 19.66
CA ILE A 370 7.62 -9.28 19.19
C ILE A 370 7.74 -8.35 17.98
N VAL A 371 6.84 -8.47 17.01
CA VAL A 371 6.88 -7.65 15.78
C VAL A 371 6.67 -6.16 16.10
N GLU A 372 5.69 -5.80 16.92
CA GLU A 372 5.44 -4.40 17.32
C GLU A 372 6.65 -3.78 18.02
N LEU A 373 7.28 -4.52 18.95
CA LEU A 373 8.49 -4.08 19.66
C LEU A 373 9.73 -4.09 18.75
N PHE A 374 9.88 -5.09 17.88
CA PHE A 374 11.03 -5.22 17.00
C PHE A 374 11.05 -4.11 15.97
N PHE A 375 9.95 -3.87 15.26
CA PHE A 375 9.88 -2.83 14.22
C PHE A 375 9.68 -1.42 14.76
N GLN A 376 9.56 -1.25 16.08
CA GLN A 376 9.45 0.04 16.75
C GLN A 376 8.19 0.80 16.32
N ASN A 377 7.03 0.14 16.40
CA ASN A 377 5.77 0.83 16.14
C ASN A 377 5.48 1.85 17.25
N THR A 378 5.66 3.12 16.91
CA THR A 378 5.54 4.23 17.88
C THR A 378 4.13 4.81 17.99
N ASP A 379 3.21 4.41 17.10
CA ASP A 379 1.79 4.77 17.17
C ASP A 379 0.96 3.71 17.95
N TRP A 380 1.56 2.55 18.18
CA TRP A 380 1.10 1.51 19.10
C TRP A 380 1.77 1.69 20.49
N PRO A 381 1.17 1.29 21.64
CA PRO A 381 -0.02 0.46 21.84
C PRO A 381 -1.35 1.19 22.02
N CYS A 382 -1.39 2.51 21.81
CA CYS A 382 -2.63 3.28 21.93
C CYS A 382 -3.52 3.16 20.70
N ASN A 383 -2.91 3.02 19.52
CA ASN A 383 -3.58 2.83 18.25
C ASN A 383 -3.18 1.49 17.60
N ASN A 384 -3.73 1.25 16.41
CA ASN A 384 -3.28 0.24 15.45
C ASN A 384 -3.37 -1.19 15.98
N THR A 385 -4.43 -1.44 16.74
CA THR A 385 -4.68 -2.75 17.34
C THR A 385 -5.95 -3.36 16.81
N PHE A 386 -5.86 -4.60 16.33
CA PHE A 386 -7.01 -5.36 15.88
C PHE A 386 -6.88 -6.84 16.29
N PHE A 387 -7.78 -7.29 17.15
CA PHE A 387 -7.94 -8.70 17.51
C PHE A 387 -9.24 -9.25 16.96
N TRP A 388 -9.25 -10.56 16.72
CA TRP A 388 -10.49 -11.27 16.41
C TRP A 388 -10.52 -12.65 17.07
N LYS A 389 -11.73 -13.20 17.24
CA LYS A 389 -11.94 -14.58 17.65
C LYS A 389 -13.21 -15.17 17.06
N LYS A 390 -13.23 -16.48 16.89
CA LYS A 390 -14.49 -17.23 16.83
C LYS A 390 -15.17 -17.19 18.21
N LYS A 391 -16.50 -17.09 18.26
CA LYS A 391 -17.29 -17.12 19.52
C LYS A 391 -16.83 -18.28 20.40
N LYS A 392 -16.63 -18.02 21.70
CA LYS A 392 -16.13 -18.97 22.72
C LYS A 392 -14.74 -19.58 22.43
N LYS A 393 -13.95 -19.00 21.53
CA LYS A 393 -12.55 -19.38 21.28
C LYS A 393 -11.60 -18.27 21.74
N LYS A 394 -10.32 -18.46 21.43
CA LYS A 394 -9.20 -17.59 21.79
C LYS A 394 -9.07 -16.41 20.81
N TRP A 395 -8.58 -15.27 21.31
CA TRP A 395 -8.21 -14.10 20.51
C TRP A 395 -6.95 -14.39 19.67
N ASN A 396 -6.98 -13.96 18.42
CA ASN A 396 -5.85 -13.89 17.49
C ASN A 396 -5.55 -12.42 17.19
N CYS A 397 -4.30 -12.12 16.86
CA CYS A 397 -3.83 -10.78 16.55
C CYS A 397 -3.74 -10.56 15.04
N VAL A 398 -4.08 -9.35 14.62
CA VAL A 398 -3.86 -8.86 13.26
C VAL A 398 -2.84 -7.73 13.32
N LEU A 399 -1.77 -7.83 12.54
CA LEU A 399 -0.81 -6.77 12.33
C LEU A 399 -1.38 -5.77 11.33
N ILE A 400 -1.55 -4.51 11.76
CA ILE A 400 -2.08 -3.43 10.94
C ILE A 400 -1.26 -2.17 11.15
N ASP A 401 -1.18 -1.35 10.11
CA ASP A 401 -0.73 0.04 10.21
C ASP A 401 0.70 0.20 10.76
N MET A 402 1.66 -0.43 10.07
CA MET A 402 3.08 -0.44 10.45
C MET A 402 3.89 0.67 9.77
N ASP A 403 3.26 1.79 9.39
CA ASP A 403 3.94 2.91 8.71
C ASP A 403 4.71 3.82 9.67
N ALA A 404 4.36 3.87 10.96
CA ALA A 404 5.09 4.59 12.02
C ALA A 404 6.20 3.74 12.69
N CYS A 405 6.96 3.01 11.87
CA CYS A 405 7.98 2.04 12.28
C CYS A 405 9.37 2.39 11.74
N ILE A 406 10.39 1.63 12.17
CA ILE A 406 11.79 1.73 11.70
C ILE A 406 12.43 3.08 12.04
N GLY A 407 12.78 3.24 13.32
CA GLY A 407 13.57 4.36 13.83
C GLY A 407 15.07 4.03 13.93
N ALA A 408 15.73 4.57 14.96
CA ALA A 408 17.11 4.20 15.27
C ALA A 408 17.15 2.77 15.82
N ALA A 409 18.01 1.89 15.25
CA ALA A 409 18.07 0.47 15.62
C ALA A 409 18.21 0.21 17.13
N LYS A 410 18.89 1.10 17.86
CA LYS A 410 19.12 1.04 19.32
C LYS A 410 17.95 1.49 20.19
N PHE A 411 16.87 2.03 19.61
CA PHE A 411 15.74 2.55 20.39
C PHE A 411 15.06 1.42 21.18
N ASN A 412 14.95 1.62 22.49
CA ASN A 412 14.43 0.64 23.42
C ASN A 412 12.90 0.71 23.48
N MET A 413 12.25 -0.24 22.82
CA MET A 413 10.79 -0.33 22.82
C MET A 413 10.21 -0.86 24.13
N PHE A 414 10.98 -1.59 24.94
CA PHE A 414 10.51 -2.07 26.24
C PHE A 414 10.24 -0.89 27.18
N ASP A 415 11.16 0.08 27.27
CA ASP A 415 10.96 1.32 28.04
C ASP A 415 9.79 2.16 27.48
N PHE A 416 9.60 2.12 26.16
CA PHE A 416 8.55 2.90 25.50
C PHE A 416 7.15 2.39 25.84
N VAL A 417 6.91 1.06 25.78
CA VAL A 417 5.57 0.47 25.95
C VAL A 417 5.08 0.42 27.39
N LEU A 418 6.00 0.52 28.36
CA LEU A 418 5.67 0.48 29.79
C LEU A 418 5.19 1.81 30.33
N LYS A 419 5.46 2.92 29.62
CA LYS A 419 4.91 4.23 29.99
C LYS A 419 3.39 4.17 29.89
N ASP A 420 2.68 4.62 30.94
CA ASP A 420 1.22 4.63 30.91
C ASP A 420 0.74 5.57 29.80
N ARG A 421 0.19 4.94 28.76
CA ARG A 421 -0.43 5.60 27.63
C ARG A 421 -1.77 4.92 27.40
N SER A 422 -2.75 5.35 28.18
CA SER A 422 -4.15 4.97 27.99
C SER A 422 -4.61 5.28 26.54
N PRO A 423 -5.50 4.47 25.94
CA PRO A 423 -6.27 3.41 26.58
C PRO A 423 -5.69 1.98 26.44
N ALA A 424 -5.51 1.38 27.62
CA ALA A 424 -5.78 -0.02 27.98
C ALA A 424 -4.89 -1.16 27.45
N LEU A 425 -4.22 -1.08 26.31
CA LEU A 425 -3.47 -2.24 25.81
C LEU A 425 -2.03 -2.32 26.35
N GLY A 426 -1.26 -1.23 26.24
CA GLY A 426 0.14 -1.16 26.67
C GLY A 426 0.34 -1.35 28.17
N GLY A 427 0.24 -0.24 28.91
CA GLY A 427 0.45 -0.16 30.36
C GLY A 427 -0.34 -1.16 31.22
N VAL A 428 -1.30 -1.89 30.64
CA VAL A 428 -2.07 -2.94 31.32
C VAL A 428 -1.72 -4.33 30.79
N LEU A 429 -2.17 -4.72 29.60
CA LEU A 429 -2.00 -6.10 29.12
C LEU A 429 -0.53 -6.45 28.86
N ILE A 430 0.21 -5.57 28.19
CA ILE A 430 1.61 -5.83 27.85
C ILE A 430 2.48 -5.81 29.10
N SER A 431 2.31 -4.78 29.94
CA SER A 431 3.00 -4.70 31.24
C SER A 431 2.72 -5.93 32.10
N TYR A 432 1.46 -6.38 32.14
CA TYR A 432 1.09 -7.61 32.87
C TYR A 432 1.80 -8.84 32.30
N LEU A 433 1.73 -9.07 30.98
CA LEU A 433 2.31 -10.25 30.33
C LEU A 433 3.83 -10.32 30.50
N LEU A 434 4.52 -9.20 30.29
CA LEU A 434 5.99 -9.13 30.41
C LEU A 434 6.49 -9.40 31.83
N LYS A 435 5.64 -9.27 32.86
CA LYS A 435 5.96 -9.63 34.26
C LYS A 435 5.72 -11.10 34.61
N GLN A 436 5.05 -11.88 33.75
CA GLN A 436 4.76 -13.28 34.04
C GLN A 436 5.93 -14.18 33.60
N GLU A 437 6.50 -14.96 34.53
CA GLU A 437 7.64 -15.84 34.24
C GLU A 437 7.37 -16.82 33.09
N GLU A 438 6.20 -17.48 33.09
CA GLU A 438 5.81 -18.37 31.99
C GLU A 438 5.75 -17.67 30.63
N PHE A 439 5.28 -16.41 30.59
CA PHE A 439 5.24 -15.63 29.34
C PHE A 439 6.64 -15.19 28.92
N LYS A 440 7.45 -14.72 29.87
CA LYS A 440 8.85 -14.32 29.65
C LYS A 440 9.65 -15.44 29.00
N THR A 441 9.56 -16.67 29.49
CA THR A 441 10.24 -17.83 28.88
C THR A 441 9.82 -18.03 27.43
N LEU A 442 8.51 -18.02 27.14
CA LEU A 442 7.99 -18.22 25.78
C LEU A 442 8.36 -17.06 24.86
N PHE A 443 8.33 -15.83 25.36
CA PHE A 443 8.68 -14.62 24.63
C PHE A 443 10.16 -14.63 24.25
N ILE A 444 11.07 -14.85 25.20
CA ILE A 444 12.52 -14.87 24.95
C ILE A 444 12.88 -15.97 23.95
N SER A 445 12.34 -17.17 24.13
CA SER A 445 12.58 -18.30 23.22
C SER A 445 12.13 -17.95 21.79
N ARG A 446 10.92 -17.42 21.63
CA ARG A 446 10.40 -17.06 20.31
C ARG A 446 11.13 -15.87 19.70
N ALA A 447 11.48 -14.85 20.49
CA ALA A 447 12.24 -13.69 20.05
C ALA A 447 13.61 -14.10 19.51
N ASN A 448 14.36 -14.92 20.25
CA ASN A 448 15.65 -15.43 19.82
C ASN A 448 15.54 -16.19 18.49
N PHE A 449 14.59 -17.12 18.39
CA PHE A 449 14.31 -17.84 17.14
C PHE A 449 14.06 -16.87 15.98
N LEU A 450 13.16 -15.90 16.15
CA LEU A 450 12.82 -14.96 15.08
C LEU A 450 14.02 -14.12 14.65
N THR A 451 14.79 -13.60 15.59
CA THR A 451 16.00 -12.79 15.29
C THR A 451 17.14 -13.56 14.64
N GLU A 452 17.07 -14.89 14.60
CA GLU A 452 18.00 -15.77 13.86
C GLU A 452 17.42 -16.25 12.53
N ASN A 453 16.12 -16.06 12.31
CA ASN A 453 15.39 -16.50 11.12
C ASN A 453 14.71 -15.30 10.43
N ASP A 454 13.39 -15.14 10.57
CA ASP A 454 12.58 -14.14 9.86
C ASP A 454 13.01 -12.68 10.13
N LEU A 455 13.51 -12.40 11.34
CA LEU A 455 13.99 -11.09 11.79
C LEU A 455 15.52 -11.04 11.85
N SER A 456 16.23 -11.95 11.18
CA SER A 456 17.68 -11.91 11.06
C SER A 456 18.14 -10.77 10.14
N PRO A 457 19.34 -10.19 10.35
CA PRO A 457 19.86 -9.15 9.48
C PRO A 457 19.88 -9.56 8.01
N LYS A 458 20.26 -10.81 7.72
CA LYS A 458 20.27 -11.38 6.37
C LYS A 458 18.88 -11.34 5.73
N ASN A 459 17.84 -11.83 6.42
CA ASN A 459 16.49 -11.82 5.85
C ASN A 459 15.96 -10.40 5.67
N LEU A 460 16.16 -9.51 6.65
CA LEU A 460 15.74 -8.12 6.56
C LEU A 460 16.40 -7.39 5.38
N GLU A 461 17.72 -7.58 5.19
CA GLU A 461 18.45 -7.00 4.07
C GLU A 461 17.97 -7.53 2.72
N LEU A 462 17.73 -8.84 2.59
CA LEU A 462 17.19 -9.43 1.37
C LEU A 462 15.84 -8.83 0.98
N GLN A 463 14.91 -8.73 1.95
CA GLN A 463 13.59 -8.14 1.74
C GLN A 463 13.68 -6.63 1.42
N PHE A 464 14.64 -5.93 2.02
CA PHE A 464 14.86 -4.51 1.76
C PHE A 464 15.45 -4.26 0.36
N LEU A 465 16.37 -5.10 -0.10
CA LEU A 465 16.93 -5.03 -1.45
C LEU A 465 15.86 -5.31 -2.51
N ASP A 466 14.95 -6.25 -2.26
CA ASP A 466 13.80 -6.48 -3.15
C ASP A 466 12.89 -5.25 -3.25
N MET A 467 12.54 -4.63 -2.11
CA MET A 467 11.79 -3.36 -2.10
C MET A 467 12.54 -2.25 -2.85
N LYS A 468 13.84 -2.09 -2.63
CA LYS A 468 14.66 -1.12 -3.38
C LYS A 468 14.63 -1.38 -4.88
N LYS A 469 14.73 -2.64 -5.31
CA LYS A 469 14.68 -3.02 -6.72
C LYS A 469 13.34 -2.61 -7.33
N GLN A 470 12.23 -2.96 -6.69
CA GLN A 470 10.88 -2.64 -7.16
C GLN A 470 10.60 -1.13 -7.25
N PHE A 471 11.03 -0.35 -6.26
CA PHE A 471 10.74 1.08 -6.19
C PHE A 471 11.72 1.98 -6.95
N SER A 472 12.96 1.54 -7.16
CA SER A 472 14.00 2.37 -7.79
C SER A 472 13.63 2.96 -9.16
N PRO A 473 12.96 2.24 -10.09
CA PRO A 473 12.56 2.85 -11.37
C PRO A 473 11.45 3.89 -11.20
N ILE A 474 10.46 3.63 -10.34
CA ILE A 474 9.18 4.36 -10.32
C ILE A 474 9.15 5.55 -9.35
N VAL A 475 10.03 5.57 -8.36
CA VAL A 475 9.94 6.52 -7.23
C VAL A 475 10.22 7.98 -7.63
N LYS A 476 11.06 8.21 -8.64
CA LYS A 476 11.41 9.58 -9.08
C LYS A 476 10.21 10.29 -9.69
N GLU A 477 9.45 9.60 -10.55
CA GLU A 477 8.24 10.14 -11.17
C GLU A 477 7.16 10.41 -10.12
N HIS A 478 7.02 9.52 -9.13
CA HIS A 478 6.13 9.72 -7.97
C HIS A 478 6.39 11.04 -7.24
N TYR A 479 7.64 11.32 -6.88
CA TYR A 479 7.97 12.55 -6.17
C TYR A 479 7.88 13.80 -7.03
N ARG A 480 8.08 13.69 -8.35
CA ARG A 480 7.81 14.78 -9.30
C ARG A 480 6.32 15.11 -9.37
N ARG A 481 5.46 14.10 -9.37
CA ARG A 481 3.99 14.25 -9.42
C ARG A 481 3.44 14.98 -8.20
N TRP A 482 3.93 14.65 -7.02
CA TRP A 482 3.46 15.24 -5.76
C TRP A 482 4.27 16.46 -5.30
N ASN A 483 5.43 16.69 -5.93
CA ASN A 483 6.29 17.86 -5.82
C ASN A 483 6.53 18.35 -4.37
N ASN A 484 6.58 17.43 -3.42
CA ASN A 484 7.02 17.76 -2.06
C ASN A 484 8.50 18.13 -2.12
N LYS A 485 8.83 19.39 -1.80
CA LYS A 485 10.18 19.99 -1.90
C LYS A 485 11.31 19.09 -1.39
N ASN A 486 11.07 18.34 -0.32
CA ASN A 486 12.08 17.46 0.29
C ASN A 486 11.75 15.96 0.17
N GLY A 487 10.67 15.59 -0.52
CA GLY A 487 10.15 14.22 -0.55
C GLY A 487 11.20 13.19 -1.00
N PHE A 488 11.77 13.36 -2.20
CA PHE A 488 12.76 12.42 -2.73
C PHE A 488 14.07 12.39 -1.91
N LYS A 489 14.50 13.55 -1.38
CA LYS A 489 15.66 13.63 -0.49
C LYS A 489 15.41 12.88 0.82
N ASN A 490 14.23 13.03 1.40
CA ASN A 490 13.83 12.34 2.62
C ASN A 490 13.64 10.84 2.41
N TYR A 491 13.15 10.43 1.24
CA TYR A 491 13.12 9.02 0.84
C TYR A 491 14.52 8.40 0.80
N ASN A 492 15.49 9.06 0.17
CA ASN A 492 16.87 8.55 0.16
C ASN A 492 17.49 8.47 1.56
N LYS A 493 17.19 9.43 2.44
CA LYS A 493 17.58 9.36 3.86
C LYS A 493 16.92 8.18 4.58
N ALA A 494 15.64 7.92 4.31
CA ALA A 494 14.91 6.80 4.87
C ALA A 494 15.52 5.47 4.42
N LEU A 495 15.96 5.33 3.16
CA LEU A 495 16.66 4.13 2.69
C LEU A 495 17.92 3.84 3.52
N ILE A 496 18.74 4.86 3.81
CA ILE A 496 19.94 4.69 4.65
C ILE A 496 19.54 4.25 6.07
N ARG A 497 18.49 4.85 6.63
CA ARG A 497 17.99 4.48 7.95
C ARG A 497 17.48 3.04 8.00
N ILE A 498 16.70 2.61 7.01
CA ILE A 498 16.19 1.24 6.91
C ILE A 498 17.34 0.25 6.74
N GLU A 499 18.36 0.57 5.93
CA GLU A 499 19.55 -0.28 5.78
C GLU A 499 20.30 -0.47 7.10
N LEU A 500 20.55 0.62 7.83
CA LEU A 500 21.18 0.57 9.15
C LEU A 500 20.32 -0.20 10.16
N PHE A 501 18.99 -0.07 10.07
CA PHE A 501 18.05 -0.83 10.88
C PHE A 501 18.15 -2.33 10.61
N CYS A 502 18.10 -2.75 9.34
CA CYS A 502 18.20 -4.16 8.95
C CYS A 502 19.48 -4.80 9.49
N LYS A 503 20.62 -4.09 9.41
CA LYS A 503 21.92 -4.57 9.91
C LYS A 503 21.97 -4.77 11.42
N ASN A 504 21.42 -3.82 12.18
CA ASN A 504 21.74 -3.70 13.60
C ASN A 504 20.57 -4.03 14.53
N ARG A 505 19.32 -4.06 14.04
CA ARG A 505 18.15 -4.14 14.93
C ARG A 505 18.12 -5.43 15.72
N SER A 506 18.45 -6.57 15.13
CA SER A 506 18.38 -7.88 15.80
C SER A 506 19.30 -7.94 17.02
N PHE A 507 20.52 -7.41 16.91
CA PHE A 507 21.45 -7.28 18.03
C PHE A 507 20.89 -6.37 19.13
N HIS A 508 20.45 -5.16 18.78
CA HIS A 508 19.94 -4.21 19.76
C HIS A 508 18.64 -4.68 20.43
N PHE A 509 17.76 -5.34 19.69
CA PHE A 509 16.53 -5.90 20.22
C PHE A 509 16.83 -7.00 21.27
N LYS A 510 17.73 -7.94 20.96
CA LYS A 510 18.18 -8.96 21.94
C LYS A 510 18.81 -8.31 23.17
N LYS A 511 19.67 -7.30 22.98
CA LYS A 511 20.28 -6.56 24.09
C LYS A 511 19.20 -5.89 24.97
N ASN A 512 18.30 -5.11 24.38
CA ASN A 512 17.24 -4.44 25.13
C ASN A 512 16.30 -5.43 25.85
N MET A 513 15.98 -6.55 25.21
CA MET A 513 15.19 -7.62 25.79
C MET A 513 15.88 -8.24 27.02
N ASN A 514 17.18 -8.58 26.90
CA ASN A 514 17.95 -9.15 28.00
C ASN A 514 18.12 -8.16 29.14
N ASP A 515 18.49 -6.91 28.84
CA ASP A 515 18.63 -5.84 29.83
C ASP A 515 17.30 -5.63 30.59
N PHE A 516 16.18 -5.61 29.87
CA PHE A 516 14.84 -5.48 30.46
C PHE A 516 14.54 -6.62 31.44
N PHE A 517 14.69 -7.87 31.01
CA PHE A 517 14.34 -9.05 31.81
C PHE A 517 15.32 -9.40 32.94
N ASN A 518 16.55 -8.87 32.89
CA ASN A 518 17.56 -9.01 33.93
C ASN A 518 17.56 -7.84 34.93
N SER A 519 16.85 -6.73 34.63
CA SER A 519 16.74 -5.61 35.55
C SER A 519 15.93 -6.00 36.79
N SER A 520 16.42 -5.62 37.97
CA SER A 520 15.76 -5.85 39.27
C SER A 520 14.43 -5.10 39.43
N LEU A 521 14.06 -4.22 38.49
CA LEU A 521 12.80 -3.47 38.47
C LEU A 521 11.57 -4.33 38.12
N LEU A 522 11.76 -5.61 37.78
CA LEU A 522 10.70 -6.58 37.53
C LEU A 522 10.47 -7.58 38.70
N GLN A 523 11.37 -7.60 39.70
CA GLN A 523 11.11 -8.24 41.00
C GLN A 523 10.25 -7.31 41.84
#